data_AF-A0A929SPY9-F1
#
_entry.id   AF-A0A929SPY9-F1
#
_cell.length_a   1.000
_cell.length_b   1.000
_cell.length_c   1.000
_cell.angle_alpha   90.00
_cell.angle_beta   90.00
_cell.angle_gamma   90.00
#
_symmetry.space_group_name_H-M   'P 1'
#
loop_
_entity.id
_entity.type
_entity.pdbx_description
1 polymer ?
#
loop_
_entity_poly.entity_id
_entity_poly.type
_entity_poly.pdbx_seq_one_letter_code
_entity_poly.pdbx_strand_id
1 'polypeptide(L)'
;MFELIRVVTNREKKEFLNFPKELYIEDLKQDYKVEKQLLNNNHVLSKYFDLFPFVLKDNGKVIARCAITIYKEKIKEAYIGFYECIENFQASNFMLRSIES
;
A
#
# COMPACT_ATOMS: atom_id res chain seq x y z
N MET A 1 -4.24 -13.55 13.12
CA MET A 1 -4.29 -14.20 11.79
C MET A 1 -4.09 -13.13 10.73
N PHE A 2 -3.24 -13.38 9.75
CA PHE A 2 -2.94 -12.42 8.69
C PHE A 2 -4.02 -12.38 7.62
N GLU A 3 -4.46 -11.17 7.29
CA GLU A 3 -5.47 -10.89 6.27
C GLU A 3 -4.96 -9.81 5.32
N LEU A 4 -4.76 -10.17 4.05
CA LEU A 4 -4.39 -9.21 3.00
C LEU A 4 -5.66 -8.61 2.40
N ILE A 5 -5.78 -7.29 2.45
CA ILE A 5 -6.95 -6.56 1.96
C ILE A 5 -6.54 -5.64 0.83
N ARG A 6 -7.16 -5.80 -0.34
CA ARG A 6 -7.08 -4.80 -1.41
C ARG A 6 -7.87 -3.56 -0.99
N VAL A 7 -7.22 -2.40 -1.04
CA VAL A 7 -7.79 -1.13 -0.62
C VAL A 7 -8.73 -0.60 -1.71
N VAL A 8 -10.03 -0.60 -1.41
CA VAL A 8 -11.09 -0.15 -2.32
C VAL A 8 -11.99 0.89 -1.63
N THR A 9 -12.38 0.64 -0.38
CA THR A 9 -13.30 1.49 0.36
C THR A 9 -12.61 2.72 0.96
N ASN A 10 -13.39 3.75 1.30
CA ASN A 10 -12.86 4.95 1.98
C ASN A 10 -12.25 4.62 3.35
N ARG A 11 -12.76 3.57 4.03
CA ARG A 11 -12.21 3.09 5.30
C ARG A 11 -10.81 2.52 5.07
N GLU A 12 -10.66 1.60 4.12
CA GLU A 12 -9.36 0.99 3.79
C GLU A 12 -8.35 2.03 3.30
N LYS A 13 -8.78 3.02 2.50
CA LYS A 13 -7.90 4.12 2.07
C LYS A 13 -7.38 4.92 3.26
N LYS A 14 -8.23 5.17 4.25
CA LYS A 14 -7.82 5.86 5.48
C LYS A 14 -6.83 5.02 6.28
N GLU A 15 -7.08 3.72 6.40
CA GLU A 15 -6.17 2.77 7.05
C GLU A 15 -4.80 2.75 6.35
N PHE A 16 -4.77 2.66 5.02
CA PHE A 16 -3.54 2.72 4.22
C PHE A 16 -2.77 4.02 4.42
N LEU A 17 -3.45 5.17 4.40
CA LEU A 17 -2.82 6.49 4.52
C LEU A 17 -2.34 6.81 5.94
N ASN A 18 -2.96 6.22 6.97
CA ASN A 18 -2.63 6.48 8.36
C ASN A 18 -1.47 5.63 8.87
N PHE A 19 -1.31 4.42 8.34
CA PHE A 19 -0.30 3.47 8.81
C PHE A 19 1.14 4.02 8.92
N PRO A 20 1.67 4.87 8.00
CA PRO A 20 3.01 5.45 8.14
C PRO A 20 3.21 6.21 9.44
N LYS A 21 2.18 6.93 9.90
CA LYS A 21 2.22 7.72 11.12
C LYS A 21 2.24 6.86 12.37
N GLU A 22 1.78 5.61 12.27
CA GLU A 22 1.87 4.63 13.35
C GLU A 22 3.26 4.00 13.43
N LEU A 23 3.98 3.96 12.31
CA LEU A 23 5.32 3.39 12.23
C LEU A 23 6.43 4.42 12.53
N TYR A 24 6.25 5.65 12.07
CA TYR A 24 7.24 6.73 12.19
C TYR A 24 6.70 7.84 13.08
N ILE A 25 7.22 7.92 14.30
CA ILE A 25 6.95 9.04 15.23
C ILE A 25 7.77 10.27 14.80
N GLU A 26 9.00 10.04 14.35
CA GLU A 26 9.93 11.05 13.83
C GLU A 26 10.21 10.75 12.35
N ASP A 27 10.57 11.77 11.56
CA ASP A 27 11.00 11.63 10.16
C ASP A 27 9.98 11.09 9.15
N LEU A 28 8.68 11.25 9.40
CA LEU A 28 7.62 10.95 8.42
C LEU A 28 7.84 11.70 7.09
N LYS A 29 8.27 10.98 6.04
CA LYS A 29 8.47 11.53 4.68
C LYS A 29 7.23 11.45 3.78
N GLN A 30 6.11 10.96 4.32
CA GLN A 30 4.87 10.76 3.58
C GLN A 30 4.30 12.09 3.05
N ASP A 31 4.03 12.18 1.74
CA ASP A 31 3.13 13.19 1.19
C ASP A 31 1.70 12.66 1.16
N TYR A 32 0.97 12.91 2.25
CA TYR A 32 -0.41 12.44 2.43
C TYR A 32 -1.34 12.90 1.29
N LYS A 33 -1.15 14.11 0.76
CA LYS A 33 -2.05 14.67 -0.25
C LYS A 33 -1.85 13.96 -1.59
N VAL A 34 -0.60 13.74 -1.99
CA VAL A 34 -0.27 13.01 -3.22
C VAL A 34 -0.72 11.56 -3.12
N GLU A 35 -0.41 10.86 -2.02
CA GLU A 35 -0.87 9.48 -1.82
C GLU A 35 -2.40 9.37 -1.89
N LYS A 36 -3.13 10.30 -1.25
CA LYS A 36 -4.59 10.32 -1.31
C LYS A 36 -5.10 10.56 -2.74
N GLN A 37 -4.46 11.41 -3.53
CA GLN A 37 -4.83 11.61 -4.93
C GLN A 37 -4.59 10.34 -5.76
N LEU A 38 -3.47 9.65 -5.54
CA LEU A 38 -3.13 8.39 -6.19
C LEU A 38 -4.17 7.29 -5.88
N LEU A 39 -4.52 7.09 -4.59
CA LEU A 39 -5.53 6.11 -4.17
C LEU A 39 -6.95 6.40 -4.69
N ASN A 40 -7.22 7.65 -5.07
CA ASN A 40 -8.49 8.06 -5.64
C ASN A 40 -8.45 8.16 -7.17
N ASN A 41 -7.34 7.76 -7.80
CA ASN A 41 -7.14 7.86 -9.26
C ASN A 41 -7.28 9.29 -9.81
N ASN A 42 -7.01 10.29 -8.98
CA ASN A 42 -7.18 11.71 -9.29
C ASN A 42 -5.85 12.44 -9.50
N HIS A 43 -4.71 11.76 -9.35
CA HIS A 43 -3.40 12.34 -9.58
C HIS A 43 -3.12 12.45 -11.09
N VAL A 44 -2.42 13.49 -11.53
CA VAL A 44 -2.14 13.73 -12.95
C VAL A 44 -1.42 12.57 -13.65
N LEU A 45 -0.61 11.82 -12.88
CA LEU A 45 0.13 10.66 -13.38
C LEU A 45 -0.70 9.37 -13.41
N SER A 46 -1.85 9.31 -12.76
CA SER A 46 -2.69 8.10 -12.68
C SER A 46 -3.17 7.61 -14.05
N LYS A 47 -3.09 8.44 -15.11
CA LYS A 47 -3.38 8.00 -16.47
C LYS A 47 -2.35 7.03 -17.05
N TYR A 48 -1.12 7.00 -16.53
CA TYR A 48 0.00 6.21 -17.07
C TYR A 48 0.16 4.82 -16.45
N PHE A 49 -0.48 4.57 -15.32
CA PHE A 49 -0.36 3.30 -14.59
C PHE A 49 -1.66 2.94 -13.88
N ASP A 50 -1.81 1.65 -13.60
CA ASP A 50 -2.80 1.15 -12.66
C ASP A 50 -2.15 0.93 -11.30
N LEU A 51 -2.83 1.35 -10.24
CA LEU A 51 -2.36 1.23 -8.86
C LEU A 51 -3.26 0.27 -8.07
N PHE A 52 -2.67 -0.74 -7.47
CA PHE A 52 -3.34 -1.73 -6.65
C PHE A 52 -2.80 -1.64 -5.21
N PRO A 53 -3.42 -0.80 -4.36
CA PRO A 53 -3.04 -0.65 -2.97
C PRO A 53 -3.54 -1.81 -2.10
N PHE A 54 -2.74 -2.21 -1.12
CA PHE A 54 -3.02 -3.27 -0.16
C PHE A 54 -2.61 -2.88 1.25
N VAL A 55 -3.35 -3.41 2.23
CA VAL A 55 -2.95 -3.43 3.64
C VAL A 55 -2.95 -4.86 4.14
N LEU A 56 -1.96 -5.21 4.96
CA LEU A 56 -1.95 -6.45 5.73
C LEU A 56 -2.46 -6.16 7.13
N LYS A 57 -3.44 -6.96 7.58
CA LYS A 57 -3.96 -6.88 8.94
C LYS A 57 -3.60 -8.11 9.75
N ASP A 58 -3.38 -7.90 11.05
CA ASP A 58 -3.38 -8.96 12.05
C ASP A 58 -4.38 -8.60 13.15
N ASN A 59 -5.35 -9.48 13.36
CA ASN A 59 -6.44 -9.29 14.33
C ASN A 59 -7.14 -7.93 14.17
N GLY A 60 -7.37 -7.51 12.92
CA GLY A 60 -8.06 -6.27 12.56
C GLY A 60 -7.19 -5.00 12.57
N LYS A 61 -5.94 -5.06 13.06
CA LYS A 61 -5.00 -3.93 13.04
C LYS A 61 -4.12 -4.00 11.80
N VAL A 62 -3.88 -2.86 11.13
CA VAL A 62 -2.91 -2.79 10.03
C VAL A 62 -1.50 -2.96 10.57
N ILE A 63 -0.73 -3.85 9.96
CA ILE A 63 0.66 -4.15 10.32
C ILE A 63 1.63 -4.01 9.15
N ALA A 64 1.13 -3.88 7.92
CA ALA A 64 1.91 -3.53 6.75
C ALA A 64 1.02 -2.91 5.66
N ARG A 65 1.64 -2.18 4.71
CA ARG A 65 1.00 -1.67 3.50
C ARG A 65 1.95 -1.76 2.31
N CYS A 66 1.40 -1.84 1.10
CA CYS A 66 2.13 -1.67 -0.15
C CYS A 66 1.16 -1.31 -1.28
N ALA A 67 1.67 -0.85 -2.41
CA ALA A 67 0.89 -0.79 -3.63
C ALA A 67 1.67 -1.37 -4.81
N ILE A 68 0.98 -2.15 -5.64
CA ILE A 68 1.50 -2.63 -6.92
C ILE A 68 1.18 -1.58 -7.97
N THR A 69 2.17 -1.17 -8.74
CA THR A 69 2.03 -0.25 -9.87
C THR A 69 2.37 -0.98 -11.16
N ILE A 70 1.45 -0.95 -12.13
CA ILE A 70 1.66 -1.51 -13.46
C ILE A 70 1.55 -0.37 -14.47
N TYR A 71 2.64 -0.06 -15.17
CA TYR A 71 2.64 0.97 -16.20
C TYR A 71 1.99 0.44 -17.47
N LYS A 72 1.10 1.21 -18.08
CA LYS A 72 0.31 0.77 -19.24
C LYS A 72 1.17 0.45 -20.47
N GLU A 73 2.33 1.09 -20.57
CA GLU A 73 3.32 0.84 -21.63
C GLU A 73 4.22 -0.37 -21.35
N LYS A 74 4.21 -0.90 -20.13
CA LYS A 74 5.07 -2.02 -19.67
C LYS A 74 4.24 -3.14 -19.07
N ILE A 75 3.53 -3.85 -19.95
CA ILE A 75 2.54 -4.88 -19.58
C ILE A 75 3.14 -6.13 -18.90
N LYS A 76 4.47 -6.25 -18.78
CA LYS A 76 5.17 -7.41 -18.22
C LYS A 76 5.93 -7.12 -16.93
N GLU A 77 5.82 -5.91 -16.39
CA GLU A 77 6.54 -5.49 -15.18
C GLU A 77 5.55 -4.90 -14.18
N ALA A 78 5.69 -5.31 -12.93
CA ALA A 78 4.98 -4.73 -11.80
C ALA A 78 6.01 -4.20 -10.80
N TYR A 79 5.71 -3.04 -10.22
CA TYR A 79 6.58 -2.37 -9.26
C TYR A 79 5.88 -2.32 -7.91
N ILE A 80 6.60 -2.65 -6.84
CA ILE A 80 6.11 -2.51 -5.47
C ILE A 80 6.56 -1.14 -4.95
N GLY A 81 5.59 -0.30 -4.62
CA GLY A 81 5.79 1.00 -3.96
C GLY A 81 5.07 1.07 -2.63
N PHE A 82 5.32 2.14 -1.86
CA PHE A 82 4.69 2.38 -0.55
C PHE A 82 4.84 1.21 0.43
N TYR A 83 5.88 0.38 0.27
CA TYR A 83 6.07 -0.77 1.12
C TYR A 83 6.56 -0.34 2.50
N GLU A 84 5.75 -0.62 3.52
CA GLU A 84 6.08 -0.40 4.92
C GLU A 84 5.48 -1.54 5.74
N CYS A 85 6.21 -2.02 6.74
CA CYS A 85 5.81 -3.11 7.61
C CYS A 85 6.36 -2.84 9.01
N ILE A 86 5.63 -3.23 10.05
CA ILE A 86 6.22 -3.33 11.40
C ILE A 86 7.41 -4.29 11.36
N GLU A 87 8.30 -4.24 12.36
CA GLU A 87 9.46 -5.14 12.47
C GLU A 87 9.04 -6.61 12.75
N ASN A 88 8.46 -7.26 11.74
CA ASN A 88 7.95 -8.61 11.79
C ASN A 88 8.22 -9.29 10.45
N PHE A 89 9.21 -10.19 10.45
CA PHE A 89 9.61 -10.94 9.26
C PHE A 89 8.47 -11.80 8.68
N GLN A 90 7.64 -12.41 9.53
CA GLN A 90 6.54 -13.26 9.07
C GLN A 90 5.48 -12.45 8.33
N ALA A 91 5.15 -11.25 8.83
CA ALA A 91 4.22 -10.34 8.19
C ALA A 91 4.76 -9.83 6.84
N SER A 92 6.03 -9.40 6.82
CA SER A 92 6.72 -8.96 5.61
C SER A 92 6.73 -10.05 4.53
N ASN A 93 7.17 -11.25 4.90
CA ASN A 93 7.23 -12.39 3.99
C ASN A 93 5.84 -12.82 3.52
N PHE A 94 4.83 -12.84 4.41
CA PHE A 94 3.46 -13.13 4.02
C PHE A 94 2.94 -12.12 2.99
N MET A 95 3.12 -10.82 3.25
CA MET A 95 2.66 -9.77 2.34
C MET A 95 3.27 -9.91 0.95
N LEU A 96 4.60 -10.03 0.87
CA LEU A 96 5.31 -10.10 -0.41
C LEU A 96 4.93 -11.35 -1.21
N ARG A 97 4.81 -12.52 -0.56
CA ARG A 97 4.39 -13.74 -1.26
C ARG A 97 2.94 -13.72 -1.70
N SER A 98 2.06 -13.05 -0.96
CA SER A 98 0.63 -12.94 -1.30
C SER A 98 0.34 -11.97 -2.45
N ILE A 99 1.23 -11.02 -2.74
CA ILE A 99 1.08 -10.09 -3.87
C ILE A 99 1.75 -10.59 -5.17
N GLU A 100 2.65 -11.57 -5.06
CA GLU A 100 3.30 -12.22 -6.21
C GLU A 100 2.42 -13.30 -6.86
N SER A 101 1.44 -13.84 -6.13
CA SER A 101 0.57 -14.96 -6.54
C SER A 101 -0.67 -14.52 -7.31
#